data_AF-A0A7H0HUU3-F1
#
_entry.id   AF-A0A7H0HUU3-F1
#
_cell.length_a   1.000
_cell.length_b   1.000
_cell.length_c   1.000
_cell.angle_alpha   90.00
_cell.angle_beta   90.00
_cell.angle_gamma   90.00
#
_symmetry.space_group_name_H-M   'P 1'
#
loop_
_entity.id
_entity.type
_entity.pdbx_description
1 polymer ?
#
loop_
_entity_poly.entity_id
_entity_poly.type
_entity_poly.pdbx_seq_one_letter_code
_entity_poly.pdbx_strand_id
1 'polypeptide(L)'
;MDDEQIIDDIGGLVEEERALRDASLRQGGLDAAQQARLTELEIRLDQCWDLLRRRRAASEFGADPDTAQVQPADEVEGYES
;
A
#
# COMPACT_ATOMS: atom_id res chain seq x y z
N MET A 1 2.92 13.64 0.81
CA MET A 1 2.90 12.37 1.57
C MET A 1 4.24 11.73 1.33
N ASP A 2 5.08 11.74 2.35
CA ASP A 2 6.50 11.39 2.25
C ASP A 2 6.71 9.89 2.47
N ASP A 3 7.87 9.37 2.07
CA ASP A 3 8.20 7.95 2.24
C ASP A 3 8.02 7.48 3.69
N GLU A 4 8.35 8.35 4.64
CA GLU A 4 8.19 8.10 6.07
C GLU A 4 6.72 7.95 6.48
N GLN A 5 5.81 8.76 5.90
CA GLN A 5 4.37 8.65 6.14
C GLN A 5 3.79 7.38 5.53
N ILE A 6 4.29 6.95 4.36
CA ILE A 6 3.89 5.67 3.74
C ILE A 6 4.31 4.50 4.64
N ILE A 7 5.53 4.55 5.21
CA ILE A 7 6.03 3.50 6.11
C ILE A 7 5.22 3.45 7.41
N ASP A 8 4.86 4.61 7.97
CA ASP A 8 4.01 4.69 9.16
C ASP A 8 2.61 4.10 8.90
N ASP A 9 2.01 4.45 7.77
CA ASP A 9 0.72 3.91 7.33
C ASP A 9 0.78 2.38 7.13
N ILE A 10 1.84 1.86 6.49
CA ILE A 10 2.09 0.42 6.36
C ILE A 10 2.15 -0.24 7.74
N GLY A 11 2.86 0.37 8.70
CA GLY A 11 2.96 -0.13 10.07
C GLY A 11 1.59 -0.27 10.73
N GLY A 12 0.74 0.76 10.62
CA GLY A 12 -0.63 0.72 11.13
C GLY A 12 -1.49 -0.36 10.48
N LEU A 13 -1.39 -0.53 9.15
CA LEU A 13 -2.14 -1.54 8.40
C LEU A 13 -1.73 -2.97 8.79
N VAL A 14 -0.43 -3.22 8.98
CA VAL A 14 0.10 -4.53 9.41
C VAL A 14 -0.36 -4.86 10.84
N GLU A 15 -0.36 -3.88 11.74
CA GLU A 15 -0.85 -4.09 13.11
C GLU A 15 -2.36 -4.41 13.13
N GLU A 16 -3.17 -3.76 12.28
CA GLU A 16 -4.59 -4.08 12.13
C GLU A 16 -4.79 -5.50 11.57
N GLU A 17 -4.01 -5.90 10.56
CA GLU A 17 -4.03 -7.25 10.00
C GLU A 17 -3.69 -8.30 11.08
N ARG A 18 -2.64 -8.03 11.86
CA ARG A 18 -2.18 -8.92 12.93
C ARG A 18 -3.23 -9.05 14.02
N ALA A 19 -3.87 -7.95 14.41
CA ALA A 19 -4.96 -7.96 15.38
C ALA A 19 -6.16 -8.78 14.88
N LEU A 20 -6.52 -8.66 13.60
CA LEU A 20 -7.59 -9.46 12.98
C LEU A 20 -7.26 -10.96 12.94
N ARG A 21 -6.03 -11.32 12.55
CA ARG A 21 -5.57 -12.72 12.55
C ARG A 21 -5.55 -13.31 13.96
N ASP A 22 -5.08 -12.56 14.95
CA ASP A 22 -5.04 -12.97 16.35
C ASP A 22 -6.45 -13.11 16.95
N ALA A 23 -7.37 -12.20 16.61
CA ALA A 23 -8.79 -12.34 16.95
C ALA A 23 -9.41 -13.60 16.32
N SER A 24 -9.12 -13.88 15.05
CA SER A 24 -9.56 -15.11 14.37
C SER A 24 -9.04 -16.37 15.06
N LEU A 25 -7.76 -16.40 15.45
CA LEU A 25 -7.20 -17.55 16.17
C LEU A 25 -7.93 -17.81 17.50
N ARG A 26 -8.35 -16.75 18.21
CA ARG A 26 -9.16 -16.86 19.44
C ARG A 26 -10.59 -17.30 19.18
N GLN A 27 -11.21 -16.82 18.09
CA GLN A 27 -12.62 -17.10 17.77
C GLN A 27 -12.81 -18.38 16.94
N GLY A 28 -11.72 -18.98 16.44
CA GLY A 28 -11.75 -20.20 15.62
C GLY A 28 -11.93 -19.95 14.12
N GLY A 29 -11.80 -18.72 13.65
CA GLY A 29 -11.92 -18.35 12.24
C GLY A 29 -12.17 -16.86 12.02
N LEU A 30 -12.02 -16.42 10.76
CA LEU A 30 -12.43 -15.10 10.29
C LEU A 30 -13.85 -15.19 9.72
N ASP A 31 -14.74 -14.31 10.18
CA ASP A 31 -16.04 -14.09 9.57
C ASP A 31 -15.89 -13.43 8.18
N ALA A 32 -16.92 -13.53 7.33
CA ALA A 32 -16.90 -12.92 5.99
C ALA A 32 -16.58 -11.41 6.01
N ALA A 33 -17.03 -10.69 7.04
CA ALA A 33 -16.69 -9.28 7.22
C ALA A 33 -15.20 -9.06 7.56
N GLN A 34 -14.62 -9.93 8.40
CA GLN A 34 -13.21 -9.86 8.75
C GLN A 34 -12.32 -10.27 7.58
N GLN A 35 -12.75 -11.25 6.78
CA GLN A 35 -12.07 -11.62 5.54
C GLN A 35 -12.07 -10.46 4.54
N ALA A 36 -13.22 -9.81 4.32
CA ALA A 36 -13.31 -8.63 3.46
C ALA A 36 -12.39 -7.51 3.95
N ARG A 37 -12.32 -7.29 5.27
CA ARG A 37 -11.42 -6.31 5.88
C ARG A 37 -9.95 -6.67 5.68
N LEU A 38 -9.59 -7.94 5.83
CA LEU A 38 -8.23 -8.42 5.59
C LEU A 38 -7.80 -8.16 4.14
N THR A 39 -8.66 -8.47 3.17
CA THR A 39 -8.40 -8.19 1.75
C THR A 39 -8.26 -6.69 1.48
N GLU A 40 -9.08 -5.85 2.12
CA GLU A 40 -8.94 -4.39 2.02
C GLU A 40 -7.58 -3.91 2.56
N LEU A 41 -7.13 -4.44 3.69
CA LEU A 41 -5.82 -4.12 4.27
C LEU A 41 -4.68 -4.56 3.35
N GLU A 42 -4.76 -5.76 2.77
CA GLU A 42 -3.77 -6.26 1.80
C GLU A 42 -3.69 -5.36 0.57
N ILE A 43 -4.82 -4.94 0.00
CA ILE A 43 -4.87 -4.01 -1.14
C ILE A 43 -4.22 -2.67 -0.78
N ARG A 44 -4.51 -2.13 0.40
CA ARG A 44 -3.92 -0.85 0.85
C ARG A 44 -2.42 -0.97 1.08
N LEU A 45 -1.96 -2.09 1.62
CA LEU A 45 -0.54 -2.39 1.79
C LEU A 45 0.16 -2.45 0.43
N ASP A 46 -0.41 -3.17 -0.54
CA ASP A 46 0.15 -3.27 -1.89
C ASP A 46 0.25 -1.89 -2.56
N GLN A 47 -0.79 -1.06 -2.44
CA GLN A 47 -0.76 0.33 -2.92
C GLN A 47 0.34 1.17 -2.26
N CYS A 48 0.53 1.04 -0.94
CA CYS A 48 1.58 1.75 -0.23
C CYS A 48 2.98 1.29 -0.69
N TRP A 49 3.17 -0.02 -0.86
CA TRP A 49 4.41 -0.58 -1.38
C TRP A 49 4.70 -0.15 -2.82
N ASP A 50 3.69 -0.08 -3.69
CA ASP A 50 3.83 0.38 -5.07
C ASP A 50 4.19 1.88 -5.13
N LEU A 51 3.57 2.71 -4.29
CA LEU A 51 3.92 4.13 -4.18
C LEU A 51 5.36 4.31 -3.74
N LEU A 52 5.80 3.58 -2.71
CA LEU A 52 7.18 3.60 -2.23
C LEU A 52 8.16 3.15 -3.32
N ARG A 53 7.82 2.08 -4.06
CA ARG A 53 8.65 1.56 -5.14
C ARG A 53 8.78 2.57 -6.28
N ARG A 54 7.69 3.23 -6.70
CA ARG A 54 7.73 4.29 -7.72
C ARG A 54 8.59 5.47 -7.29
N ARG A 55 8.48 5.92 -6.04
CA ARG A 55 9.31 6.99 -5.48
C ARG A 55 10.78 6.60 -5.44
N ARG A 56 11.10 5.38 -5.03
CA ARG A 56 12.47 4.87 -5.01
C ARG A 56 13.08 4.75 -6.41
N ALA A 57 12.31 4.29 -7.39
CA ALA A 57 12.73 4.30 -8.79
C ALA A 57 13.01 5.72 -9.28
N ALA A 58 12.13 6.69 -9.01
CA ALA A 58 12.35 8.09 -9.38
C ALA A 58 13.65 8.67 -8.76
N SER A 59 13.95 8.31 -7.51
CA SER A 59 15.19 8.71 -6.83
C SER A 59 16.45 8.04 -7.41
N GLU A 60 16.38 6.77 -7.84
CA GLU A 60 17.53 6.06 -8.44
C GLU A 60 17.87 6.56 -9.85
N PHE A 61 16.88 7.04 -10.61
CA PHE A 61 17.09 7.62 -11.94
C PHE A 61 17.48 9.12 -11.91
N GLY A 62 17.71 9.69 -10.72
CA GLY A 62 18.17 11.08 -10.57
C GLY A 62 17.12 12.14 -10.92
N ALA A 63 15.83 11.77 -10.87
CA ALA A 63 14.75 12.75 -10.95
C ALA A 63 14.49 13.31 -9.54
N ASP A 64 14.33 14.63 -9.44
CA ASP A 64 14.13 15.33 -8.18
C ASP A 64 12.90 14.75 -7.45
N PRO A 65 13.03 14.23 -6.23
CA PRO A 65 11.93 13.58 -5.50
C PRO A 65 10.80 14.57 -5.17
N ASP A 66 11.06 15.88 -5.21
CA ASP A 66 10.09 16.96 -5.00
C ASP A 66 9.41 17.42 -6.33
N THR A 67 10.02 17.14 -7.49
CA THR A 67 9.38 17.35 -8.82
C THR A 67 8.51 16.19 -9.28
N ALA A 68 8.45 15.09 -8.54
CA ALA A 68 7.44 14.05 -8.70
C ALA A 68 6.06 14.55 -8.20
N GLN A 69 5.61 15.72 -8.69
CA GLN A 69 4.20 16.06 -8.64
C GLN A 69 3.43 14.96 -9.36
N VAL A 70 2.30 14.59 -8.78
CA VAL A 70 1.27 13.71 -9.35
C VAL A 70 1.13 14.05 -10.83
N GLN A 71 1.73 13.25 -11.72
CA GLN A 71 1.39 13.36 -13.12
C GLN A 71 -0.10 13.04 -13.24
N PRO A 72 -0.91 13.92 -13.84
CA PRO A 72 -2.32 13.65 -14.07
C PRO A 72 -2.43 12.34 -14.84
N ALA A 73 -3.44 11.54 -14.49
CA ALA A 73 -3.65 10.17 -14.95
C ALA A 73 -4.02 10.04 -16.44
N ASP A 74 -3.43 10.85 -17.32
CA ASP A 74 -3.75 10.94 -18.75
C ASP A 74 -2.69 10.31 -19.66
N GLU A 75 -1.55 9.84 -19.12
CA GLU A 75 -0.48 9.24 -19.93
C GLU A 75 -0.03 7.86 -19.42
N VAL A 76 -1.00 6.98 -19.17
CA VAL A 76 -0.74 5.52 -19.16
C VAL A 76 -1.64 4.81 -20.16
N GLU A 77 -1.83 5.41 -21.35
CA GLU A 77 -2.11 4.64 -22.56
C GLU A 77 -0.78 4.11 -23.10
N GLY A 78 -0.35 2.97 -22.57
CA GLY A 78 0.90 2.37 -23.03
C GLY A 78 1.22 1.00 -22.45
N TYR A 79 0.25 0.30 -21.87
CA TYR A 79 0.44 -1.11 -21.53
C TYR A 79 -0.11 -1.98 -22.67
N GLU A 80 0.76 -2.18 -23.65
CA GLU A 80 0.95 -3.39 -24.46
C GLU A 80 -0.19 -3.86 -25.41
N SER A 81 0.13 -3.84 -26.71
CA SER A 81 -0.18 -4.87 -27.71
C SER A 81 1.06 -5.13 -28.55
#